data_AF-A0A415ZGX7-F1
#
_entry.id   AF-A0A415ZGX7-F1
#
_cell.length_a   1.000
_cell.length_b   1.000
_cell.length_c   1.000
_cell.angle_alpha   90.00
_cell.angle_beta   90.00
_cell.angle_gamma   90.00
#
_symmetry.space_group_name_H-M   'P 1'
#
loop_
_entity.id
_entity.type
_entity.pdbx_description
1 polymer ?
#
loop_
_entity_poly.entity_id
_entity_poly.type
_entity_poly.pdbx_seq_one_letter_code
_entity_poly.pdbx_strand_id
1 'polypeptide(L)' 'MASDKKVVTLEEHEQRLMVRGLADYRNDAIRDGKPTDDIDDLLLKVIDAPPKRKRGLWRNEAR' A
#
# COMPACT_ATOMS: atom_id res chain seq x y z
N MET A 1 -0.76 -21.52 -11.77
CA MET A 1 -1.63 -20.54 -12.46
C MET A 1 -1.09 -19.16 -12.12
N ALA A 2 -0.76 -18.33 -13.11
CA ALA A 2 -0.31 -16.97 -12.81
C ALA A 2 -1.50 -16.21 -12.22
N SER A 3 -1.46 -15.88 -10.93
CA SER A 3 -2.48 -15.04 -10.32
C SER A 3 -2.51 -13.71 -11.05
N ASP A 4 -3.68 -13.32 -11.54
CA ASP A 4 -3.87 -12.03 -12.20
C ASP A 4 -3.47 -10.91 -11.24
N LYS A 5 -2.41 -10.17 -11.59
CA LYS A 5 -1.97 -9.01 -10.82
C LYS A 5 -2.76 -7.79 -11.25
N LYS A 6 -3.25 -7.02 -10.28
CA LYS A 6 -3.89 -5.71 -10.50
C LYS A 6 -2.95 -4.59 -10.05
N VAL A 7 -2.91 -3.50 -10.82
CA VAL A 7 -2.16 -2.28 -10.50
C VAL A 7 -3.16 -1.20 -10.10
N VAL A 8 -3.00 -0.65 -8.90
CA VAL A 8 -3.80 0.47 -8.40
C VAL A 8 -2.85 1.65 -8.16
N THR A 9 -3.26 2.86 -8.57
CA THR A 9 -2.55 4.09 -8.22
C THR A 9 -3.37 4.79 -7.15
N LEU A 10 -2.73 5.17 -6.05
CA LEU A 10 -3.36 5.88 -4.95
C LEU A 10 -2.70 7.25 -4.81
N GLU A 11 -3.49 8.27 -4.55
CA GLU A 11 -2.99 9.53 -4.02
C GLU A 11 -2.71 9.42 -2.53
N GLU A 12 -1.99 10.39 -1.96
CA GLU A 12 -1.54 10.36 -0.57
C GLU A 12 -2.70 10.17 0.44
N HIS A 13 -3.84 10.79 0.15
CA HIS A 13 -5.06 10.61 0.96
C HIS A 13 -5.61 9.19 0.86
N GLU A 14 -5.69 8.62 -0.34
CA GLU A 14 -6.22 7.28 -0.59
C GLU A 14 -5.31 6.21 0.01
N GLN A 15 -3.98 6.39 -0.07
CA GLN A 15 -2.99 5.53 0.57
C GLN A 15 -3.20 5.51 2.09
N ARG A 16 -3.33 6.69 2.73
CA ARG A 16 -3.61 6.78 4.17
C ARG A 16 -4.93 6.12 4.55
N LEU A 17 -5.98 6.34 3.75
CA LEU A 17 -7.29 5.75 3.99
C LEU A 17 -7.21 4.22 3.92
N MET A 18 -6.48 3.69 2.92
CA MET A 18 -6.30 2.25 2.76
C MET A 18 -5.49 1.63 3.91
N VAL A 19 -4.40 2.27 4.35
CA VAL A 19 -3.63 1.79 5.51
C VAL A 19 -4.49 1.74 6.77
N ARG A 20 -5.28 2.79 7.04
CA ARG A 20 -6.19 2.82 8.20
C ARG A 20 -7.24 1.72 8.13
N GLY A 21 -7.94 1.60 6.99
CA GLY A 21 -8.97 0.58 6.81
C GLY A 21 -8.43 -0.85 6.93
N LEU A 22 -7.24 -1.12 6.38
CA LEU A 22 -6.60 -2.43 6.53
C LEU A 22 -6.15 -2.69 7.97
N ALA A 23 -5.64 -1.67 8.68
CA ALA A 23 -5.25 -1.81 10.08
C ALA A 23 -6.46 -2.07 10.99
N ASP A 24 -7.59 -1.39 10.75
CA ASP A 24 -8.83 -1.63 11.48
C ASP A 24 -9.36 -3.05 11.22
N TYR A 25 -9.35 -3.50 9.95
CA TYR A 25 -9.73 -4.87 9.60
C TYR A 25 -8.83 -5.92 10.26
N ARG A 26 -7.52 -5.66 10.32
CA ARG A 26 -6.54 -6.50 11.02
C ARG A 26 -6.82 -6.55 12.51
N ASN A 27 -7.15 -5.44 13.15
CA ASN A 27 -7.50 -5.39 14.57
C ASN A 27 -8.76 -6.21 14.86
N ASP A 28 -9.77 -6.13 14.00
CA ASP A 28 -10.99 -6.94 14.10
C ASP A 28 -10.68 -8.44 13.93
N ALA A 29 -9.84 -8.80 12.96
CA ALA A 29 -9.41 -10.18 12.74
C ALA A 29 -8.65 -10.75 13.96
N ILE A 30 -7.76 -9.96 14.58
CA ILE A 30 -7.08 -10.34 15.83
C ILE A 30 -8.07 -10.56 16.96
N ARG A 31 -9.04 -9.66 17.12
CA ARG A 31 -10.09 -9.80 18.16
C ARG A 31 -10.90 -11.08 17.97
N ASP A 32 -11.13 -11.47 16.72
CA ASP A 32 -11.85 -12.68 16.36
C ASP A 32 -10.97 -13.95 16.38
N GLY A 33 -9.67 -13.83 16.69
CA GLY A 33 -8.72 -14.95 16.67
C GLY A 33 -8.45 -15.52 15.27
N LYS A 34 -8.68 -14.72 14.23
CA LYS A 34 -8.49 -15.09 12.82
C LYS A 34 -7.03 -14.82 12.39
N PRO A 35 -6.51 -15.59 11.41
CA PRO A 35 -5.19 -15.31 10.84
C PRO A 35 -5.17 -13.94 10.16
N THR A 36 -4.03 -13.25 10.24
CA THR A 36 -3.85 -11.89 9.68
C THR A 36 -2.73 -11.79 8.66
N ASP A 37 -2.04 -12.89 8.34
CA ASP A 37 -0.87 -12.89 7.47
C ASP A 37 -1.15 -12.20 6.13
N ASP A 38 -2.28 -12.51 5.48
CA ASP A 38 -2.68 -11.88 4.22
C ASP A 38 -2.93 -10.36 4.35
N ILE A 39 -3.42 -9.91 5.51
CA ILE A 39 -3.70 -8.49 5.78
C ILE A 39 -2.40 -7.76 6.07
N ASP A 40 -1.51 -8.37 6.86
CA ASP A 40 -0.20 -7.83 7.20
C ASP A 40 0.67 -7.69 5.93
N ASP A 41 0.63 -8.66 5.01
CA ASP A 41 1.30 -8.60 3.71
C ASP A 41 0.77 -7.44 2.83
N LEU A 42 -0.54 -7.23 2.82
CA LEU A 42 -1.13 -6.11 2.09
C LEU A 42 -0.78 -4.75 2.72
N LEU A 43 -0.79 -4.65 4.05
CA LEU A 43 -0.38 -3.45 4.77
C LEU A 43 1.06 -3.06 4.43
N LEU A 44 2.00 -4.01 4.51
CA LEU A 44 3.40 -3.79 4.15
C LEU A 44 3.52 -3.30 2.70
N LYS A 45 2.83 -3.97 1.78
CA LYS A 45 2.86 -3.60 0.36
C LYS A 45 2.35 -2.19 0.08
N VAL A 46 1.35 -1.71 0.83
CA VAL A 46 0.78 -0.37 0.67
C VAL A 46 1.63 0.69 1.34
N ILE A 47 2.21 0.40 2.50
CA ILE A 47 3.10 1.31 3.25
C ILE A 47 4.40 1.53 2.48
N ASP A 48 5.01 0.45 1.99
CA ASP A 48 6.29 0.49 1.28
C ASP A 48 6.16 0.88 -0.20
N ALA A 49 4.94 1.13 -0.68
CA ALA A 49 4.69 1.51 -2.06
C ALA A 49 5.44 2.82 -2.37
N PRO A 50 6.37 2.82 -3.34
CA PRO A 50 7.14 4.02 -3.64
C PRO A 50 6.22 5.10 -4.21
N PRO A 51 6.37 6.37 -3.79
CA PRO A 51 5.60 7.45 -4.39
C PRO A 51 5.93 7.53 -5.88
N LYS A 52 4.92 7.82 -6.72
CA LYS A 52 5.16 8.15 -8.13
C LYS A 52 5.99 9.43 -8.19
N ARG A 53 7.33 9.28 -8.27
CA ARG A 53 8.24 10.41 -8.48
C ARG A 53 7.84 11.09 -9.78
N LYS A 54 7.48 12.38 -9.72
CA LYS A 54 7.27 13.19 -10.92
C LYS A 54 8.56 13.12 -11.74
N ARG A 55 8.50 12.43 -12.88
CA ARG A 55 9.60 12.24 -13.83
C ARG A 55 9.94 13.59 -14.47
N GLY A 56 10.59 14.47 -13.71
CA GLY A 56 10.86 15.86 -14.13
C GLY A 56 11.87 16.62 -13.27
N LEU A 57 12.14 16.20 -12.03
CA LEU A 57 13.08 16.92 -11.15
C LEU A 57 14.55 16.50 -11.29
N TRP A 58 14.87 15.47 -12.09
CA TRP A 58 16.24 14.96 -12.27
C TRP A 58 16.99 15.55 -13.47
N ARG A 59 16.37 16.44 -14.27
CA ARG A 59 16.95 16.92 -15.54
C ARG A 59 17.62 18.30 -15.47
N ASN A 60 17.74 18.89 -14.27
CA ASN A 60 18.19 20.29 -14.12
C ASN A 60 19.43 20.50 -13.24
N GLU A 61 20.09 19.45 -12.72
CA GLU A 61 21.33 19.61 -11.91
C GLU A 61 22.62 19.22 -12.65
N ALA A 62 22.61 19.26 -13.98
CA ALA A 62 23.81 19.01 -14.81
C ALA A 62 23.96 20.03 -15.95
N ARG A 63 23.72 21.32 -15.69
CA ARG A 63 23.99 22.38 -16.66
C ARG A 63 24.62 23.62 -16.05
#